data_AF-A0A699QP85-F1
#
_entry.id   AF-A0A699QP85-F1
#
_cell.length_a   1.000
_cell.length_b   1.000
_cell.length_c   1.000
_cell.angle_alpha   90.00
_cell.angle_beta   90.00
_cell.angle_gamma   90.00
#
_symmetry.space_group_name_H-M   'P 1'
#
loop_
_entity.id
_entity.type
_entity.pdbx_description
1 polymer ?
#
loop_
_entity_poly.entity_id
_entity_poly.type
_entity_poly.pdbx_seq_one_letter_code
_entity_poly.pdbx_strand_id
1 'polypeptide(L)'
;VIQIILWYLDSRCSKLMTGDRSQLINFVQKFLGTVKFKNDHVAKIMGYDEYKIGNVTISRVYFMEGLGHNLFSVGQFCDSDLKVAFRQHTCFIRNLDGVGLLLVLKETISILCLYKI
;
A
#
# COMPACT_ATOMS: atom_id res chain seq x y z
N VAL A 1 11.66 -8.09 -15.97
CA VAL A 1 10.23 -8.39 -15.78
C VAL A 1 9.62 -7.20 -15.02
N ILE A 2 8.74 -6.44 -15.65
CA ILE A 2 8.02 -5.32 -15.00
C ILE A 2 6.76 -5.94 -14.39
N GLN A 3 6.64 -5.90 -13.06
CA GLN A 3 5.44 -6.39 -12.39
C GLN A 3 4.40 -5.29 -12.38
N ILE A 4 3.40 -5.41 -13.26
CA ILE A 4 2.26 -4.49 -13.34
C ILE A 4 1.25 -4.95 -12.31
N ILE A 5 1.13 -4.22 -11.21
CA ILE A 5 0.06 -4.45 -10.23
C ILE A 5 -0.73 -3.14 -10.12
N LEU A 6 -2.05 -3.28 -10.10
CA LEU A 6 -2.99 -2.17 -10.16
C LEU A 6 -3.18 -1.58 -8.76
N TRP A 7 -2.79 -0.33 -8.56
CA TRP A 7 -2.75 0.29 -7.22
C TRP A 7 -3.43 1.65 -7.14
N TYR A 8 -3.96 1.94 -5.95
CA TYR A 8 -4.36 3.29 -5.56
C TYR A 8 -3.31 3.87 -4.61
N LEU A 9 -2.85 5.08 -4.93
CA LEU A 9 -1.84 5.77 -4.16
C LEU A 9 -2.45 6.98 -3.46
N ASP A 10 -2.25 7.04 -2.16
CA ASP A 10 -2.81 8.09 -1.32
C ASP A 10 -1.71 8.73 -0.47
N SER A 11 -1.47 10.02 -0.69
CA SER A 11 -0.50 10.80 0.07
C SER A 11 -0.95 11.07 1.51
N ARG A 12 -2.23 10.89 1.82
CA ARG A 12 -2.79 11.03 3.17
C ARG A 12 -2.86 9.71 3.92
N CYS A 13 -2.60 8.59 3.26
CA CYS A 13 -2.55 7.31 3.93
C CYS A 13 -1.25 7.20 4.72
N SER A 14 -1.34 6.87 6.00
CA SER A 14 -0.16 6.66 6.84
C SER A 14 0.50 5.29 6.61
N LYS A 15 -0.27 4.29 6.16
CA LYS A 15 0.17 2.88 6.13
C LYS A 15 -0.42 2.12 4.95
N LEU A 16 0.41 1.31 4.31
CA LEU A 16 0.01 0.43 3.23
C LEU A 16 -0.97 -0.64 3.73
N MET A 17 -2.01 -0.88 2.95
CA MET A 17 -3.06 -1.86 3.23
C MET A 17 -3.25 -2.78 2.03
N THR A 18 -3.35 -4.09 2.26
CA THR A 18 -3.63 -5.11 1.23
C THR A 18 -4.87 -5.90 1.60
N GLY A 19 -5.69 -6.20 0.59
CA GLY A 19 -6.76 -7.20 0.73
C GLY A 19 -6.36 -8.59 0.25
N ASP A 20 -5.21 -8.69 -0.40
CA ASP A 20 -4.66 -9.97 -0.83
C ASP A 20 -3.69 -10.51 0.22
N ARG A 21 -4.15 -11.56 0.90
CA ARG A 21 -3.38 -12.27 1.94
C ARG A 21 -2.20 -13.05 1.39
N SER A 22 -2.27 -13.49 0.12
CA SER A 22 -1.24 -14.33 -0.52
C SER A 22 0.09 -13.61 -0.73
N GLN A 23 0.06 -12.27 -0.70
CA GLN A 23 1.24 -11.42 -0.86
C GLN A 23 2.03 -11.21 0.43
N LEU A 24 1.51 -11.71 1.57
CA LEU A 24 2.10 -11.56 2.89
C LEU A 24 2.72 -12.89 3.33
N ILE A 25 4.00 -12.86 3.74
CA ILE A 25 4.86 -14.02 3.97
C ILE A 25 4.75 -14.56 5.41
N ASN A 26 4.98 -13.72 6.42
CA ASN A 26 5.05 -14.03 7.86
C ASN A 26 3.94 -13.37 8.68
N PHE A 27 2.74 -13.33 8.12
CA PHE A 27 1.64 -12.54 8.67
C PHE A 27 1.26 -12.90 10.10
N VAL A 28 1.17 -11.84 10.89
CA VAL A 28 0.67 -11.88 12.25
C VAL A 28 -0.82 -11.57 12.22
N GLN A 29 -1.65 -12.60 12.40
CA GLN A 29 -3.09 -12.42 12.53
C GLN A 29 -3.42 -11.78 13.88
N LYS A 30 -3.91 -10.54 13.84
CA LYS A 30 -4.32 -9.78 15.01
C LYS A 30 -5.32 -8.72 14.59
N PHE A 31 -6.48 -8.69 15.25
CA PHE A 31 -7.41 -7.59 15.07
C PHE A 31 -6.79 -6.29 15.61
N LEU A 32 -6.66 -5.28 14.76
CA LEU A 32 -6.06 -3.99 15.11
C LEU A 32 -7.04 -2.83 15.08
N GLY A 33 -8.22 -3.01 14.50
CA GLY A 33 -9.24 -1.97 14.38
C GLY A 33 -10.05 -2.09 13.10
N THR A 34 -10.80 -1.04 12.80
CA THR A 34 -11.62 -0.92 11.58
C THR A 34 -11.32 0.38 10.85
N VAL A 35 -11.46 0.35 9.53
CA VAL A 35 -11.33 1.52 8.65
C VAL A 35 -12.67 1.76 7.99
N LYS A 36 -13.16 2.99 8.04
CA LYS A 36 -14.38 3.42 7.35
C LYS A 36 -13.99 4.19 6.08
N PHE A 37 -14.49 3.74 4.93
CA PHE A 37 -14.28 4.38 3.64
C PHE A 37 -15.31 5.49 3.40
N LYS A 38 -15.04 6.34 2.39
CA LYS A 38 -15.92 7.45 2.00
C LYS A 38 -17.32 6.98 1.58
N ASN A 39 -17.45 5.76 1.08
CA ASN A 39 -18.72 5.14 0.69
C ASN A 39 -19.43 4.41 1.86
N ASP A 40 -19.10 4.75 3.10
CA ASP A 40 -19.60 4.14 4.33
C ASP A 40 -19.26 2.65 4.54
N HIS A 41 -18.54 2.03 3.60
CA HIS A 41 -18.03 0.68 3.79
C HIS A 41 -17.05 0.65 4.96
N VAL A 42 -17.11 -0.40 5.79
CA VAL A 42 -16.22 -0.60 6.93
C VAL A 42 -15.48 -1.91 6.74
N ALA A 43 -14.15 -1.86 6.76
CA ALA A 43 -13.29 -3.04 6.70
C ALA A 43 -12.51 -3.22 8.01
N LYS A 44 -12.17 -4.47 8.33
CA LYS A 44 -11.41 -4.82 9.53
C LYS A 44 -9.93 -4.98 9.19
N ILE A 45 -9.07 -4.40 10.01
CA ILE A 45 -7.63 -4.68 9.97
C ILE A 45 -7.40 -5.96 10.78
N MET A 46 -7.06 -7.03 10.07
CA MET A 46 -6.99 -8.39 10.63
C MET A 46 -5.56 -8.85 10.92
N GLY A 47 -4.57 -8.01 10.62
CA GLY A 47 -3.18 -8.26 11.00
C GLY A 47 -2.22 -7.41 10.20
N TYR A 48 -0.94 -7.76 10.28
CA TYR A 48 0.11 -7.08 9.55
C TYR A 48 1.26 -8.01 9.18
N ASP A 49 2.07 -7.59 8.22
CA ASP A 49 3.27 -8.29 7.80
C ASP A 49 4.21 -7.41 6.96
N GLU A 50 5.29 -8.00 6.46
CA GLU A 50 6.08 -7.48 5.35
C GLU A 50 5.46 -7.86 4.00
N TYR A 51 5.50 -6.91 3.07
CA TYR A 51 5.07 -7.08 1.69
C TYR A 51 6.27 -6.97 0.77
N LYS A 52 6.50 -7.96 -0.09
CA LYS A 52 7.59 -7.93 -1.07
C LYS A 52 7.05 -7.59 -2.45
N ILE A 53 7.63 -6.58 -3.07
CA ILE A 53 7.37 -6.18 -4.45
C ILE A 53 8.69 -6.11 -5.21
N GLY A 54 8.94 -7.07 -6.09
CA GLY A 54 10.26 -7.27 -6.67
C GLY A 54 11.34 -7.39 -5.59
N ASN A 55 12.34 -6.52 -5.61
CA ASN A 55 13.45 -6.48 -4.64
C ASN A 55 13.18 -5.55 -3.44
N VAL A 56 12.03 -4.86 -3.41
CA VAL A 56 11.67 -3.93 -2.34
C VAL A 56 10.82 -4.67 -1.31
N THR A 57 11.21 -4.55 -0.04
CA THR A 57 10.42 -5.05 1.09
C THR A 57 9.81 -3.85 1.80
N ILE A 58 8.49 -3.87 1.99
CA ILE A 58 7.75 -2.84 2.70
C ILE A 58 7.32 -3.43 4.02
N SER A 59 7.72 -2.80 5.12
CA SER A 59 7.39 -3.28 6.45
C SER A 59 6.02 -2.80 6.92
N ARG A 60 5.41 -3.56 7.83
CA ARG A 60 4.17 -3.20 8.55
C ARG A 60 2.99 -2.89 7.61
N VAL A 61 2.83 -3.69 6.58
CA VAL A 61 1.65 -3.72 5.71
C VAL A 61 0.47 -4.30 6.46
N TYR A 62 -0.66 -3.60 6.45
CA TYR A 62 -1.89 -4.08 7.06
C TYR A 62 -2.71 -4.95 6.13
N PHE A 63 -3.15 -6.10 6.63
CA PHE A 63 -4.15 -6.91 5.94
C PHE A 63 -5.55 -6.44 6.33
N MET A 64 -6.37 -6.18 5.32
CA MET A 64 -7.76 -5.77 5.50
C MET A 64 -8.70 -6.75 4.82
N GLU A 65 -9.56 -7.37 5.63
CA GLU A 65 -10.58 -8.28 5.12
C GLU A 65 -11.62 -7.50 4.29
N GLY A 66 -11.90 -7.98 3.08
CA GLY A 66 -12.86 -7.36 2.16
C GLY A 66 -12.33 -6.19 1.34
N LEU A 67 -11.04 -5.85 1.44
CA LEU A 67 -10.43 -4.81 0.63
C LEU A 67 -10.19 -5.32 -0.81
N GLY A 68 -10.89 -4.75 -1.80
CA GLY A 68 -10.78 -5.21 -3.19
C GLY A 68 -9.48 -4.83 -3.91
N HIS A 69 -8.72 -3.86 -3.39
CA HIS A 69 -7.52 -3.30 -4.02
C HIS A 69 -6.51 -2.86 -2.98
N ASN A 70 -5.21 -3.04 -3.23
CA ASN A 70 -4.22 -2.59 -2.24
C ASN A 70 -3.98 -1.07 -2.36
N LEU A 71 -3.69 -0.49 -1.20
CA LEU A 71 -3.52 0.92 -0.97
C LEU A 71 -2.10 1.16 -0.49
N PHE A 72 -1.36 2.02 -1.18
CA PHE A 72 0.01 2.34 -0.81
C PHE A 72 0.10 3.78 -0.29
N SER A 73 0.92 3.94 0.76
CA SER A 73 1.31 5.25 1.26
C SER A 73 2.58 5.72 0.55
N VAL A 74 2.55 6.94 0.01
CA VAL A 74 3.76 7.60 -0.50
C VAL A 74 4.76 7.82 0.62
N GLY A 75 4.28 8.19 1.82
CA GLY A 75 5.11 8.45 2.98
C GLY A 75 6.00 7.26 3.33
N GLN A 76 5.43 6.05 3.37
CA GLN A 76 6.20 4.84 3.68
C GLN A 76 7.29 4.52 2.67
N PHE A 77 7.09 4.82 1.38
CA PHE A 77 8.14 4.66 0.40
C PHE A 77 9.29 5.66 0.63
N CYS A 78 8.96 6.92 0.92
CA CYS A 78 9.96 7.94 1.26
C CYS A 78 10.72 7.58 2.55
N ASP A 79 10.02 7.09 3.58
CA ASP A 79 10.62 6.64 4.85
C ASP A 79 11.53 5.41 4.67
N SER A 80 11.39 4.69 3.55
CA SER A 80 12.21 3.52 3.18
C SER A 80 13.33 3.89 2.19
N ASP A 81 13.72 5.16 2.12
CA ASP A 81 14.74 5.72 1.22
C ASP A 81 14.48 5.49 -0.28
N LEU A 82 13.22 5.26 -0.67
CA LEU A 82 12.83 5.11 -2.06
C LEU A 82 12.47 6.46 -2.66
N LYS A 83 12.97 6.73 -3.87
CA LYS A 83 12.59 7.88 -4.66
C LYS A 83 11.30 7.58 -5.41
N VAL A 84 10.25 8.34 -5.09
CA VAL A 84 8.95 8.28 -5.76
C VAL A 84 8.84 9.43 -6.75
N ALA A 85 8.55 9.14 -8.02
CA ALA A 85 8.34 10.14 -9.06
C ALA A 85 7.05 9.86 -9.83
N PHE A 86 6.27 10.92 -10.06
CA PHE A 86 4.98 10.84 -10.74
C PHE A 86 5.07 11.31 -12.18
N ARG A 87 4.43 10.60 -13.09
CA ARG A 87 4.15 11.08 -14.45
C ARG A 87 2.75 10.66 -14.87
N GLN A 88 1.84 11.62 -14.98
CA GLN A 88 0.44 11.38 -15.36
C GLN A 88 -0.16 10.23 -14.52
N HIS A 89 -0.51 9.11 -15.16
CA HIS A 89 -1.11 7.91 -14.56
C HIS A 89 -0.08 6.86 -14.11
N THR A 90 1.18 7.25 -13.94
CA THR A 90 2.27 6.34 -13.55
C THR A 90 3.05 6.87 -12.37
N CYS A 91 3.46 5.95 -11.50
CA CYS A 91 4.34 6.19 -10.37
C CYS A 91 5.60 5.34 -10.53
N PHE A 92 6.75 5.98 -10.48
CA PHE A 92 8.06 5.35 -10.51
C PHE A 92 8.61 5.33 -9.09
N ILE A 93 8.95 4.16 -8.60
CA ILE A 93 9.59 3.99 -7.29
C ILE A 93 10.98 3.43 -7.57
N ARG A 94 12.03 4.09 -7.09
CA ARG A 94 13.41 3.64 -7.27
C ARG A 94 14.11 3.53 -5.94
N ASN A 95 14.89 2.48 -5.74
CA ASN A 95 15.82 2.41 -4.63
C ASN A 95 17.06 3.28 -4.90
N LEU A 96 17.95 3.39 -3.90
CA LEU A 96 19.19 4.17 -4.00
C LEU A 96 20.13 3.64 -5.09
N ASP A 97 20.09 2.35 -5.39
CA ASP A 97 20.89 1.70 -6.45
C ASP A 97 20.34 1.94 -7.87
N GLY A 98 19.23 2.67 -8.01
CA GLY A 98 18.60 2.96 -9.30
C GLY A 98 17.73 1.82 -9.85
N VAL A 99 17.57 0.71 -9.12
CA VAL A 99 16.61 -0.35 -9.44
C VAL A 99 15.20 0.17 -9.20
N GLY A 100 14.38 0.15 -10.24
CA GLY A 100 13.08 0.77 -10.27
C GLY A 100 11.91 -0.21 -10.39
N LEU A 101 10.82 0.12 -9.73
CA LEU A 101 9.48 -0.43 -9.92
C LEU A 101 8.62 0.62 -10.63
N LEU A 102 7.87 0.19 -11.62
CA LEU A 102 6.85 1.01 -12.29
C LEU A 102 5.47 0.57 -11.82
N LEU A 103 4.73 1.49 -11.22
CA LEU A 103 3.35 1.29 -10.82
C LEU A 103 2.43 2.06 -11.77
N VAL A 104 1.40 1.39 -12.28
CA VAL A 104 0.33 2.04 -13.05
C VAL A 104 -0.78 2.42 -12.07
N LEU A 105 -1.10 3.71 -11.99
CA LEU A 105 -2.12 4.25 -11.11
C LEU A 105 -3.45 4.27 -11.85
N LYS A 106 -4.49 3.64 -11.30
CA LYS A 106 -5.86 3.98 -11.67
C LYS A 106 -6.36 5.00 -10.67
N GLU A 107 -6.32 6.27 -11.06
CA GLU A 107 -6.91 7.42 -10.34
C GLU A 107 -6.46 7.63 -8.87
N THR A 108 -6.43 8.89 -8.46
CA THR A 108 -6.20 9.27 -7.06
C THR A 108 -7.48 9.01 -6.27
N ILE A 109 -7.68 7.81 -5.72
CA ILE A 109 -8.72 7.66 -4.69
C ILE A 109 -8.25 8.47 -3.50
N SER A 110 -9.00 9.53 -3.20
CA SER A 110 -8.93 10.24 -1.93
C SER A 110 -9.45 9.30 -0.84
N ILE A 111 -8.62 8.36 -0.39
CA ILE A 111 -8.93 7.60 0.81
C ILE A 111 -8.62 8.54 1.95
N LEU A 112 -9.66 9.01 2.62
CA LEU A 112 -9.46 9.71 3.87
C LEU A 112 -9.08 8.66 4.92
N CYS A 113 -7.85 8.15 4.91
CA CYS A 113 -7.31 7.44 6.08
C CYS A 113 -6.92 8.48 7.14
N LEU A 114 -7.89 9.28 7.58
CA LEU A 114 -7.75 10.18 8.70
C LEU A 114 -8.14 9.42 9.97
N TYR A 115 -7.11 9.17 10.79
CA TYR A 115 -7.16 9.16 12.24
C TYR A 115 -8.28 8.30 12.88
N LYS A 116 -7.96 7.02 13.09
CA LYS A 116 -8.12 6.35 14.39
C LYS A 116 -7.47 4.96 14.36
N ILE A 117 -6.20 4.91 14.72
CA ILE A 117 -5.69 3.88 15.64
C ILE A 117 -5.13 4.65 16.82
#